data_AF-A0A7C0YGB5-F1
#
_entry.id   AF-A0A7C0YGB5-F1
#
_cell.length_a   1.000
_cell.length_b   1.000
_cell.length_c   1.000
_cell.angle_alpha   90.00
_cell.angle_beta   90.00
_cell.angle_gamma   90.00
#
_symmetry.space_group_name_H-M   'P 1'
#
loop_
_entity.id
_entity.type
_entity.pdbx_description
1 polymer ?
#
loop_
_entity_poly.entity_id
_entity_poly.type
_entity_poly.pdbx_seq_one_letter_code
_entity_poly.pdbx_strand_id
1 'polypeptide(L)' 'MGRKKVDELRKKSVEELIKMLNDLNDEYMKYKKIIRAGGAPEKPGKVREIRKMRARILTILSERGIKL' A
#
# COMPACT_ATOMS: atom_id res chain seq x y z
N MET A 1 11.24 2.18 9.29
CA MET A 1 9.78 2.29 9.40
C MET A 1 9.37 3.69 8.99
N GLY A 2 9.07 3.90 7.70
CA GLY A 2 8.45 5.15 7.23
C GLY A 2 7.00 5.22 7.70
N ARG A 3 6.79 5.63 8.95
CA ARG A 3 5.49 5.70 9.59
C ARG A 3 4.77 6.96 9.06
N LYS A 4 4.24 6.94 7.83
CA LYS A 4 3.17 7.92 7.49
C LYS A 4 2.12 7.78 8.59
N LYS A 5 1.88 8.86 9.31
CA LYS A 5 0.97 8.84 10.45
C LYS A 5 -0.41 8.46 9.91
N VAL A 6 -1.10 7.56 10.59
CA VAL A 6 -2.45 7.13 10.17
C VAL A 6 -3.37 8.35 10.06
N ASP A 7 -3.13 9.38 10.88
CA ASP A 7 -3.77 10.69 10.82
C ASP A 7 -3.64 11.38 9.45
N GLU A 8 -2.49 11.28 8.79
CA GLU A 8 -2.31 11.87 7.47
C GLU A 8 -3.16 11.15 6.42
N LEU A 9 -3.25 9.82 6.49
CA LEU A 9 -4.11 9.05 5.60
C LEU A 9 -5.59 9.37 5.84
N ARG A 10 -6.00 9.57 7.08
CA ARG A 10 -7.37 9.95 7.44
C ARG A 10 -7.77 11.35 6.99
N LYS A 11 -6.80 12.27 6.83
CA LYS A 11 -7.05 13.62 6.29
C LYS A 11 -7.26 13.64 4.77
N LYS A 12 -6.85 12.59 4.06
CA LYS A 12 -6.98 12.52 2.59
C LYS A 12 -8.40 12.23 2.14
N SER A 13 -8.72 12.67 0.92
CA SER A 13 -9.98 12.31 0.26
C SER A 13 -10.00 10.82 -0.09
N VAL A 14 -11.21 10.30 -0.33
CA VAL A 14 -11.41 8.90 -0.73
C VAL A 14 -10.70 8.61 -2.05
N GLU A 15 -10.85 9.48 -3.04
CA GLU A 15 -10.24 9.32 -4.36
C GLU A 15 -8.72 9.28 -4.29
N GLU A 16 -8.12 10.15 -3.45
CA GLU A 16 -6.69 10.11 -3.20
C GLU A 16 -6.24 8.80 -2.57
N LEU A 17 -7.00 8.29 -1.60
CA LEU A 17 -6.71 7.00 -0.97
C LEU A 17 -6.78 5.85 -1.96
N ILE A 18 -7.76 5.85 -2.87
CA ILE A 18 -7.89 4.85 -3.94
C ILE A 18 -6.72 4.96 -4.93
N LYS A 19 -6.35 6.18 -5.36
CA LYS A 19 -5.17 6.40 -6.22
C LYS A 19 -3.90 5.86 -5.56
N MET A 20 -3.65 6.21 -4.31
CA MET A 20 -2.52 5.69 -3.54
C MET A 20 -2.56 4.16 -3.39
N LEU A 21 -3.73 3.56 -3.24
CA LEU A 21 -3.87 2.11 -3.18
C LEU A 21 -3.45 1.44 -4.50
N ASN A 22 -3.83 2.03 -5.63
CA ASN A 22 -3.45 1.55 -6.96
C ASN A 22 -1.94 1.68 -7.20
N ASP A 23 -1.35 2.81 -6.87
CA ASP A 23 0.11 3.01 -6.99
C ASP A 23 0.89 1.97 -6.15
N LEU A 24 0.41 1.71 -4.92
CA LEU A 24 1.00 0.69 -4.04
C LEU A 24 0.80 -0.74 -4.58
N ASN A 25 -0.32 -1.02 -5.27
CA ASN A 25 -0.55 -2.30 -5.93
C ASN A 25 0.43 -2.50 -7.09
N ASP A 26 0.64 -1.49 -7.93
CA ASP A 26 1.56 -1.55 -9.06
C ASP A 26 3.00 -1.74 -8.60
N GLU A 27 3.40 -1.02 -7.56
CA GLU A 27 4.70 -1.19 -6.93
C GLU A 27 4.83 -2.62 -6.37
N TYR A 28 3.84 -3.10 -5.63
CA TYR A 28 3.84 -4.48 -5.11
C TYR A 28 3.96 -5.53 -6.22
N MET A 29 3.30 -5.33 -7.36
CA MET A 29 3.38 -6.24 -8.50
C MET A 29 4.79 -6.31 -9.10
N LYS A 30 5.51 -5.19 -9.18
CA LYS A 30 6.91 -5.17 -9.62
C LYS A 30 7.80 -6.00 -8.68
N TYR A 31 7.65 -5.81 -7.37
CA TYR A 31 8.37 -6.62 -6.37
C TYR A 31 8.01 -8.11 -6.48
N LYS A 32 6.72 -8.43 -6.65
CA LYS A 32 6.24 -9.80 -6.77
C LYS A 32 6.79 -10.49 -8.03
N LYS A 33 6.92 -9.77 -9.16
CA LYS A 33 7.53 -10.30 -10.39
C LYS A 33 8.99 -10.73 -10.17
N ILE A 34 9.79 -9.89 -9.51
CA ILE A 34 11.20 -10.18 -9.21
C ILE A 34 11.31 -11.40 -8.30
N ILE A 35 10.53 -11.42 -7.20
CA ILE A 35 10.52 -12.54 -6.25
C ILE A 35 10.10 -13.84 -6.96
N ARG A 36 9.10 -13.79 -7.83
CA ARG A 36 8.61 -14.98 -8.56
C ARG A 36 9.62 -15.49 -9.59
N ALA A 37 10.43 -14.61 -10.16
CA ALA A 37 11.55 -14.98 -11.03
C ALA A 37 12.74 -15.58 -10.26
N GLY A 38 12.65 -15.75 -8.94
CA GLY A 38 13.74 -16.23 -8.09
C GLY A 38 14.78 -15.16 -7.75
N GLY A 39 14.52 -13.91 -8.12
CA GLY A 39 15.41 -12.78 -7.84
C GLY A 39 15.21 -12.22 -6.43
N ALA A 40 16.29 -11.70 -5.84
CA ALA A 40 16.19 -10.90 -4.62
C ALA A 40 15.78 -9.47 -4.99
N PRO A 41 14.64 -8.94 -4.48
CA PRO A 41 14.31 -7.54 -4.68
C PRO A 41 15.32 -6.64 -3.96
N GLU A 42 15.67 -5.51 -4.58
CA GLU A 42 16.68 -4.56 -4.05
C GLU A 42 16.45 -4.16 -2.58
N LYS A 43 15.18 -4.07 -2.17
CA LYS A 43 14.78 -3.71 -0.81
C LYS A 43 13.71 -4.68 -0.30
N PRO A 44 14.09 -5.85 0.26
CA PRO A 44 13.11 -6.84 0.72
C PRO A 44 12.19 -6.30 1.82
N GLY A 45 12.70 -5.40 2.67
CA GLY A 45 11.90 -4.72 3.70
C GLY A 45 10.77 -3.86 3.14
N LYS A 46 10.91 -3.35 1.91
CA LYS A 46 9.92 -2.47 1.28
C LYS A 46 8.62 -3.21 0.93
N VAL A 47 8.72 -4.49 0.57
CA VAL A 47 7.54 -5.35 0.34
C VAL A 47 6.65 -5.39 1.60
N ARG A 48 7.25 -5.56 2.77
CA ARG A 48 6.51 -5.57 4.05
C ARG A 48 5.86 -4.21 4.33
N GLU A 49 6.54 -3.12 4.03
CA GLU A 49 6.00 -1.77 4.20
C GLU A 49 4.82 -1.50 3.26
N ILE A 50 4.92 -1.86 1.98
CA ILE A 50 3.84 -1.73 0.99
C ILE A 50 2.60 -2.50 1.44
N ARG A 51 2.75 -3.76 1.87
CA ARG A 51 1.61 -4.56 2.38
C ARG A 51 0.92 -3.91 3.57
N LYS A 52 1.69 -3.38 4.52
CA LYS A 52 1.14 -2.68 5.69
C LYS A 52 0.43 -1.39 5.31
N MET A 53 0.97 -0.64 4.35
CA MET A 53 0.35 0.60 3.87
C MET A 53 -0.98 0.32 3.17
N ARG A 54 -1.02 -0.67 2.26
CA ARG A 54 -2.25 -1.13 1.61
C ARG A 54 -3.32 -1.51 2.63
N ALA A 55 -2.97 -2.32 3.63
CA ALA A 55 -3.90 -2.73 4.66
C ALA A 55 -4.51 -1.54 5.41
N ARG A 56 -3.70 -0.54 5.78
CA ARG A 56 -4.19 0.68 6.46
C ARG A 56 -5.15 1.48 5.60
N ILE A 57 -4.85 1.65 4.31
CA ILE A 57 -5.72 2.37 3.38
C ILE A 57 -7.05 1.64 3.24
N LEU A 58 -7.02 0.31 3.04
CA LEU A 58 -8.24 -0.52 2.97
C LEU A 58 -9.07 -0.41 4.25
N THR A 59 -8.43 -0.43 5.43
CA THR A 59 -9.13 -0.22 6.71
C THR A 59 -9.85 1.13 6.75
N ILE A 60 -9.17 2.23 6.39
CA ILE A 60 -9.78 3.57 6.38
C ILE A 60 -10.94 3.65 5.38
N LEU A 61 -10.80 3.04 4.20
CA LEU A 61 -11.88 3.02 3.20
C LEU A 61 -13.08 2.22 3.70
N SER A 62 -12.86 1.08 4.37
CA SER A 62 -13.92 0.31 5.03
C SER A 62 -14.57 1.08 6.19
N GLU A 63 -13.79 1.80 7.01
CA GLU A 63 -14.31 2.70 8.06
C GLU A 63 -15.23 3.78 7.49
N ARG A 64 -14.97 4.25 6.26
CA ARG A 64 -15.80 5.22 5.53
C ARG A 64 -16.99 4.60 4.80
N GLY A 65 -17.22 3.29 4.93
CA GLY A 65 -18.32 2.57 4.27
C GLY A 65 -18.07 2.21 2.80
N ILE A 66 -16.84 2.36 2.32
CA ILE A 66 -16.49 2.07 0.92
C ILE A 66 -15.99 0.64 0.83
N LYS A 67 -16.76 -0.19 0.13
CA LYS A 67 -16.31 -1.52 -0.30
C LYS A 67 -15.68 -1.40 -1.68
N LEU A 68 -14.39 -1.71 -1.74
CA LEU A 68 -13.62 -1.86 -2.98
C LEU A 68 -13.58 -3.33 -3.41
#